data_AF-A0A359E3I9-F1
#
_entry.id   AF-A0A359E3I9-F1
#
_cell.length_a   1.000
_cell.length_b   1.000
_cell.length_c   1.000
_cell.angle_alpha   90.00
_cell.angle_beta   90.00
_cell.angle_gamma   90.00
#
_symmetry.space_group_name_H-M   'P 1'
#
loop_
_entity.id
_entity.type
_entity.pdbx_description
1 polymer ?
#
loop_
_entity_poly.entity_id
_entity_poly.type
_entity_poly.pdbx_seq_one_letter_code
_entity_poly.pdbx_strand_id
1 'polypeptide(L)'
;IHTQAKKPLQILYLSYTVDIARSKSATIKRIIESKKYQEVFPTVKLLKNVTSNEYWSIDHKFAGIDVTGEEQFTLCAAGLKGSVTSKRSQLVIIDDPVKSA
;
A
#
# COMPACT_ATOMS: atom_id res chain seq x y z
N ILE A 1 13.98 -5.15 -0.18
CA ILE A 1 13.89 -6.40 -0.98
C ILE A 1 13.17 -6.20 -2.32
N HIS A 2 11.85 -5.93 -2.42
CA HIS A 2 11.15 -5.76 -3.72
C HIS A 2 11.62 -4.56 -4.55
N THR A 3 11.57 -3.35 -4.00
CA THR A 3 12.00 -2.14 -4.72
C THR A 3 13.49 -2.18 -5.09
N GLN A 4 14.34 -2.68 -4.18
CA GLN A 4 15.77 -2.92 -4.46
C GLN A 4 15.97 -3.95 -5.58
N ALA A 5 15.11 -4.97 -5.67
CA ALA A 5 15.10 -5.95 -6.74
C ALA A 5 14.31 -5.49 -7.99
N LYS A 6 13.86 -4.22 -8.03
CA LYS A 6 13.06 -3.64 -9.11
C LYS A 6 11.78 -4.44 -9.44
N LYS A 7 11.18 -5.05 -8.43
CA LYS A 7 9.93 -5.79 -8.56
C LYS A 7 8.79 -4.99 -7.93
N PRO A 8 7.59 -4.99 -8.53
CA PRO A 8 6.42 -4.42 -7.89
C PRO A 8 6.06 -5.20 -6.62
N LEU A 9 5.37 -4.53 -5.71
CA LEU A 9 4.82 -5.13 -4.51
C LEU A 9 3.38 -4.68 -4.32
N GLN A 10 2.44 -5.62 -4.39
CA GLN A 10 1.00 -5.37 -4.20
C GLN A 10 0.56 -5.87 -2.83
N ILE A 11 0.24 -4.95 -1.92
CA ILE A 11 -0.13 -5.23 -0.54
C ILE A 11 -1.63 -5.00 -0.35
N LEU A 12 -2.34 -6.02 0.09
CA LEU A 12 -3.72 -5.91 0.57
C LEU A 12 -3.70 -5.77 2.09
N TYR A 13 -4.17 -4.64 2.59
CA TYR A 13 -4.27 -4.35 4.02
C TYR A 13 -5.73 -4.44 4.46
N LEU A 14 -6.04 -5.45 5.27
CA LEU A 14 -7.38 -5.75 5.74
C LEU A 14 -7.52 -5.38 7.21
N SER A 15 -8.70 -4.86 7.56
CA SER A 15 -9.12 -4.70 8.96
C SER A 15 -10.61 -4.97 9.11
N TYR A 16 -11.11 -5.08 10.35
CA TYR A 16 -12.54 -5.33 10.62
C TYR A 16 -13.45 -4.39 9.83
N THR A 17 -13.13 -3.09 9.78
CA THR A 17 -13.77 -2.11 8.88
C THR A 17 -12.77 -1.43 7.96
N VAL A 18 -13.28 -0.93 6.83
CA VAL A 18 -12.45 -0.19 5.86
C VAL A 18 -11.93 1.13 6.44
N ASP A 19 -12.67 1.78 7.35
CA ASP A 19 -12.24 3.04 7.94
C ASP A 19 -11.02 2.88 8.86
N ILE A 20 -10.93 1.77 9.59
CA ILE A 20 -9.74 1.42 10.36
C ILE A 20 -8.56 1.22 9.40
N ALA A 21 -8.74 0.41 8.35
CA ALA A 21 -7.71 0.16 7.35
C ALA A 21 -7.23 1.45 6.64
N ARG A 22 -8.16 2.36 6.29
CA ARG A 22 -7.84 3.68 5.70
C ARG A 22 -7.00 4.53 6.64
N SER A 23 -7.33 4.54 7.93
CA SER A 23 -6.57 5.27 8.93
C SER A 23 -5.11 4.77 9.02
N LYS A 24 -4.91 3.45 9.01
CA LYS A 24 -3.57 2.83 8.99
C LYS A 24 -2.82 3.15 7.70
N SER A 25 -3.50 3.05 6.56
CA SER A 25 -2.97 3.41 5.25
C SER A 25 -2.49 4.87 5.19
N ALA A 26 -3.25 5.81 5.75
CA ALA A 26 -2.85 7.22 5.85
C ALA A 26 -1.56 7.39 6.67
N THR A 27 -1.44 6.68 7.79
CA THR A 27 -0.21 6.70 8.60
C THR A 27 0.99 6.12 7.85
N ILE A 28 0.80 5.01 7.11
CA ILE A 28 1.86 4.43 6.27
C ILE A 28 2.37 5.45 5.24
N LYS A 29 1.46 6.18 4.56
CA LYS A 29 1.85 7.24 3.62
C LYS A 29 2.70 8.32 4.29
N ARG A 30 2.30 8.80 5.48
CA ARG A 30 3.08 9.80 6.24
C ARG A 30 4.46 9.28 6.65
N ILE A 31 4.57 7.99 6.99
CA ILE A 31 5.86 7.36 7.29
C ILE A 31 6.75 7.36 6.04
N ILE A 32 6.20 6.99 4.88
CA ILE A 32 6.94 6.99 3.61
C ILE A 32 7.49 8.39 3.31
N GLU A 33 6.72 9.44 3.56
CA GLU A 33 7.14 10.84 3.35
C GLU A 33 8.13 11.36 4.41
N SER A 34 8.35 10.63 5.51
CA SER A 34 9.25 11.07 6.58
C SER A 34 10.71 11.05 6.14
N LYS A 35 11.51 12.01 6.63
CA LYS A 35 12.95 12.09 6.34
C LYS A 35 13.70 10.80 6.69
N LYS A 36 13.44 10.24 7.87
CA LYS A 36 14.06 9.00 8.34
C LYS A 36 13.77 7.81 7.41
N TYR A 37 12.57 7.73 6.86
CA TYR A 37 12.23 6.69 5.89
C TYR A 37 12.97 6.92 4.57
N GLN A 38 13.00 8.16 4.07
CA GLN A 38 13.71 8.53 2.84
C GLN A 38 15.22 8.33 2.91
N GLU A 39 15.84 8.51 4.09
CA GLU A 39 17.26 8.22 4.32
C GLU A 39 17.59 6.73 4.10
N VAL A 40 16.68 5.83 4.49
CA VAL A 40 16.86 4.38 4.35
C VAL A 40 16.40 3.88 2.97
N PHE A 41 15.34 4.47 2.43
CA PHE A 41 14.68 4.06 1.19
C PHE A 41 14.56 5.23 0.19
N PRO A 42 15.68 5.76 -0.33
CA PRO A 42 15.69 6.98 -1.16
C PRO A 42 15.02 6.82 -2.52
N THR A 43 14.76 5.60 -2.96
CA THR A 43 14.08 5.29 -4.24
C THR A 43 12.58 5.06 -4.07
N VAL A 44 12.04 5.16 -2.85
CA VAL A 44 10.62 4.94 -2.55
C VAL A 44 9.95 6.27 -2.25
N LYS A 45 9.04 6.70 -3.11
CA LYS A 45 8.21 7.89 -2.88
C LYS A 45 6.80 7.66 -3.35
N LEU A 46 5.82 8.35 -2.77
CA LEU A 46 4.44 8.27 -3.22
C LEU A 46 4.29 8.83 -4.65
N LEU A 47 3.34 8.27 -5.41
CA LEU A 47 2.94 8.84 -6.69
C LEU A 47 2.38 10.27 -6.46
N LYS A 48 2.58 11.16 -7.43
CA LYS A 48 2.08 12.54 -7.32
C LYS A 48 0.56 12.56 -7.18
N ASN A 49 0.05 13.49 -6.37
CA ASN A 49 -1.39 13.75 -6.17
C ASN A 49 -2.19 12.57 -5.60
N VAL A 50 -1.55 11.66 -4.85
CA VAL A 50 -2.23 10.57 -4.16
C VAL A 50 -3.06 11.11 -2.98
N THR A 51 -4.37 11.26 -3.20
CA THR A 51 -5.32 11.66 -2.15
C THR A 51 -5.98 10.47 -1.47
N SER A 52 -6.17 9.36 -2.19
CA SER A 52 -6.83 8.16 -1.66
C SER A 52 -6.00 7.48 -0.57
N ASN A 53 -6.66 7.13 0.54
CA ASN A 53 -6.14 6.18 1.54
C ASN A 53 -6.61 4.74 1.25
N GLU A 54 -7.56 4.62 0.32
CA GLU A 54 -8.08 3.41 -0.32
C GLU A 54 -7.05 2.53 -0.98
N TYR A 55 -6.38 3.22 -1.88
CA TYR A 55 -5.77 2.63 -3.04
C TYR A 55 -4.74 3.62 -3.53
N TRP A 56 -3.48 3.25 -3.40
CA TRP A 56 -2.40 4.11 -3.80
C TRP A 56 -1.16 3.32 -4.18
N SER A 57 -0.27 4.03 -4.87
CA SER A 57 1.00 3.48 -5.32
C SER A 57 2.15 4.42 -5.00
N ILE A 58 3.34 3.84 -4.86
CA ILE A 58 4.60 4.57 -5.00
C ILE A 58 4.84 4.91 -6.48
N ASP A 59 5.71 5.87 -6.73
CA ASP A 59 6.18 6.21 -8.07
C ASP A 59 7.12 5.10 -8.58
N HIS A 60 6.54 4.10 -9.26
CA HIS A 60 7.28 2.96 -9.83
C HIS A 60 8.36 3.41 -10.81
N LYS A 61 8.10 4.47 -11.59
CA LYS A 61 9.08 5.02 -12.55
C LYS A 61 10.30 5.57 -11.82
N PHE A 62 10.09 6.34 -10.75
CA PHE A 62 11.19 6.83 -9.92
C PHE A 62 11.94 5.70 -9.21
N ALA A 63 11.22 4.67 -8.78
CA ALA A 63 11.80 3.49 -8.18
C ALA A 63 12.54 2.58 -9.18
N GLY A 64 12.45 2.87 -10.49
CA GLY A 64 13.04 2.05 -11.55
C GLY A 64 12.38 0.67 -11.70
N ILE A 65 11.11 0.54 -11.29
CA ILE A 65 10.30 -0.67 -11.43
C ILE A 65 9.56 -0.60 -12.76
N ASP A 66 9.74 -1.61 -13.59
CA ASP A 66 9.00 -1.76 -14.84
C ASP A 66 7.62 -2.39 -14.54
N VAL A 67 6.56 -1.77 -15.07
CA VAL A 67 5.18 -2.15 -14.79
C VAL A 67 4.48 -2.52 -16.10
N THR A 68 3.98 -3.75 -16.18
CA THR A 68 3.42 -4.32 -17.41
C THR A 68 1.94 -3.95 -17.57
N GLY A 69 1.60 -2.68 -17.76
CA GLY A 69 0.28 -2.19 -18.21
C GLY A 69 -0.97 -2.52 -17.37
N GLU A 70 -0.93 -3.51 -16.47
CA GLU A 70 -1.98 -3.83 -15.51
C GLU A 70 -2.00 -2.80 -14.38
N GLU A 71 -3.16 -2.67 -13.75
CA GLU A 71 -3.34 -1.78 -12.60
C GLU A 71 -2.46 -2.26 -11.42
N GLN A 72 -1.38 -1.54 -11.15
CA GLN A 72 -0.46 -1.86 -10.05
C GLN A 72 -0.57 -0.83 -8.93
N PHE A 73 -1.25 -1.22 -7.86
CA PHE A 73 -1.19 -0.53 -6.57
C PHE A 73 0.01 -0.99 -5.76
N THR A 74 0.49 -0.14 -4.86
CA THR A 74 1.38 -0.60 -3.79
C THR A 74 0.57 -1.08 -2.60
N LEU A 75 -0.45 -0.34 -2.20
CA LEU A 75 -1.30 -0.70 -1.07
C LEU A 75 -2.78 -0.46 -1.40
N CYS A 76 -3.60 -1.48 -1.11
CA CYS A 76 -5.04 -1.38 -1.08
C CYS A 76 -5.54 -1.67 0.33
N ALA A 77 -6.21 -0.71 0.95
CA ALA A 77 -6.88 -0.84 2.23
C ALA A 77 -8.33 -1.31 2.02
N ALA A 78 -8.76 -2.33 2.75
CA ALA A 78 -10.12 -2.85 2.67
C ALA A 78 -10.63 -3.36 4.03
N GLY A 79 -11.95 -3.39 4.17
CA GLY A 79 -12.60 -4.05 5.31
C GLY A 79 -12.80 -5.55 5.03
N LEU A 80 -12.80 -6.38 6.07
CA LEU A 80 -13.04 -7.83 5.96
C LEU A 80 -14.42 -8.17 5.35
N LYS A 81 -15.42 -7.32 5.58
CA LYS A 81 -16.77 -7.44 4.99
C LYS A 81 -16.91 -6.73 3.63
N GLY A 82 -15.85 -6.10 3.13
CA GLY A 82 -15.85 -5.31 1.90
C GLY A 82 -15.46 -6.12 0.67
N SER A 83 -15.29 -5.43 -0.47
CA SER A 83 -14.80 -6.04 -1.70
C SER A 83 -13.31 -6.41 -1.56
N VAL A 84 -13.06 -7.66 -1.19
CA VAL A 84 -11.72 -8.28 -1.12
C VAL A 84 -11.43 -9.10 -2.37
N THR A 85 -12.47 -9.54 -3.08
CA THR A 85 -12.37 -10.30 -4.32
C THR A 85 -11.66 -9.50 -5.42
N SER A 86 -11.09 -10.21 -6.40
CA SER A 86 -10.34 -9.69 -7.56
C SER A 86 -9.08 -8.85 -7.29
N LYS A 87 -8.68 -8.63 -6.02
CA LYS A 87 -7.42 -7.96 -5.69
C LYS A 87 -6.24 -8.91 -5.75
N ARG A 88 -5.57 -8.96 -6.90
CA ARG A 88 -4.29 -9.67 -7.09
C ARG A 88 -3.23 -9.03 -6.19
N SER A 89 -3.03 -9.60 -5.01
CA SER A 89 -2.05 -9.15 -4.02
C SER A 89 -1.02 -10.25 -3.77
N GLN A 90 0.20 -9.81 -3.49
CA GLN A 90 1.33 -10.70 -3.20
C GLN A 90 1.54 -10.85 -1.70
N LEU A 91 1.13 -9.83 -0.94
CA LEU A 91 1.15 -9.80 0.51
C LEU A 91 -0.22 -9.38 1.03
N VAL A 92 -0.76 -10.15 1.97
CA VAL A 92 -1.99 -9.80 2.70
C VAL A 92 -1.63 -9.56 4.16
N ILE A 93 -2.02 -8.40 4.69
CA ILE A 93 -1.89 -8.04 6.11
C ILE A 93 -3.29 -7.93 6.68
N ILE A 94 -3.54 -8.60 7.80
CA ILE A 94 -4.81 -8.53 8.52
C ILE A 94 -4.54 -7.92 9.89
N ASP A 95 -5.00 -6.68 10.10
CA ASP A 95 -4.88 -5.95 11.36
C ASP A 95 -6.26 -5.77 12.00
N ASP A 96 -6.36 -6.04 13.29
CA ASP A 96 -7.63 -6.00 14.03
C ASP A 96 -8.78 -6.74 13.31
N PRO A 97 -8.66 -8.08 13.09
CA PRO A 97 -9.66 -8.84 12.34
C PRO A 97 -11.00 -9.01 13.07
N VAL A 98 -11.00 -8.90 14.39
CA VAL A 98 -12.14 -9.23 15.24
C VAL A 98 -12.42 -8.04 16.15
N LYS A 99 -13.54 -7.38 15.89
CA LYS A 99 -14.10 -6.46 16.88
C LYS A 99 -14.69 -7.30 18.01
N SER A 100 -14.29 -6.99 19.25
CA SER A 100 -14.62 -7.70 20.50
C SER A 100 -15.86 -8.61 20.41
N ALA A 101 -15.62 -9.90 20.58
CA ALA A 101 -16.63 -10.95 20.63
C ALA A 101 -17.52 -10.82 21.88
#